data_AF-A0A2Z1U3C1-F1
#
_entry.id   AF-A0A2Z1U3C1-F1
#
_cell.length_a   1.000
_cell.length_b   1.000
_cell.length_c   1.000
_cell.angle_alpha   90.00
_cell.angle_beta   90.00
_cell.angle_gamma   90.00
#
_symmetry.space_group_name_H-M   'P 1'
#
loop_
_entity.id
_entity.type
_entity.pdbx_description
1 polymer ?
#
loop_
_entity_poly.entity_id
_entity_poly.type
_entity_poly.pdbx_seq_one_letter_code
_entity_poly.pdbx_strand_id
1 'polypeptide(L)' 'MPSCVGMLGNRDLFEDVSRICTDCQNIFRDKNVESKCRSECFNSAFFENCIVALEMAEKLTDYKMQASIL' A
#
# COMPACT_ATOMS: atom_id res chain seq x y z
N MET A 1 6.75 16.79 3.65
CA MET A 1 6.28 15.45 3.24
C MET A 1 5.03 15.68 2.42
N PRO A 2 4.98 15.37 1.11
CA PRO A 2 3.70 15.41 0.43
C PRO A 2 2.90 14.21 0.94
N SER A 3 1.96 14.48 1.84
CA SER A 3 0.80 13.61 2.05
C SER A 3 0.08 13.47 0.71
N CYS A 4 -0.33 12.25 0.38
CA CYS A 4 -0.97 11.94 -0.90
C CYS A 4 -2.16 12.87 -1.16
N VAL A 5 -2.30 13.39 -2.38
CA VAL A 5 -3.16 14.54 -2.71
C VAL A 5 -4.64 14.23 -2.44
N GLY A 6 -5.07 13.00 -2.72
CA GLY A 6 -6.40 12.46 -2.49
C GLY A 6 -6.61 11.84 -1.10
N MET A 7 -5.59 11.77 -0.24
CA MET A 7 -5.69 11.18 1.12
C MET A 7 -6.82 11.79 1.96
N LEU A 8 -6.98 13.12 1.95
CA LEU A 8 -7.99 13.79 2.79
C LEU A 8 -9.42 13.50 2.34
N GLY A 9 -9.64 13.29 1.03
CA GLY A 9 -10.94 12.93 0.47
C GLY A 9 -11.23 11.43 0.53
N ASN A 10 -10.18 10.59 0.58
CA ASN A 10 -10.26 9.14 0.51
C ASN A 10 -9.57 8.48 1.74
N ARG A 11 -9.88 8.95 2.95
CA ARG A 11 -9.21 8.50 4.18
C ARG A 11 -9.39 7.00 4.43
N ASP A 12 -10.60 6.49 4.25
CA ASP A 12 -10.90 5.06 4.45
C ASP A 12 -10.07 4.19 3.49
N LEU A 13 -10.01 4.61 2.23
CA LEU A 13 -9.24 3.91 1.21
C LEU A 13 -7.74 3.97 1.51
N PHE A 14 -7.23 5.12 1.97
CA PHE A 14 -5.85 5.25 2.44
C PHE A 14 -5.56 4.29 3.59
N GLU A 15 -6.45 4.18 4.58
CA GLU A 15 -6.28 3.25 5.70
C GLU A 15 -6.28 1.80 5.24
N ASP A 16 -7.14 1.42 4.29
CA ASP A 16 -7.22 0.07 3.75
C ASP A 16 -5.92 -0.35 3.06
N VAL A 17 -5.40 0.47 2.13
CA VAL A 17 -4.12 0.15 1.46
C VAL A 17 -2.93 0.27 2.42
N SER A 18 -3.03 1.12 3.45
CA SER A 18 -2.01 1.26 4.49
C SER A 18 -1.88 0.02 5.37
N ARG A 19 -2.98 -0.73 5.59
CA ARG A 19 -2.95 -2.01 6.33
C ARG A 19 -2.19 -3.09 5.58
N ILE A 20 -2.30 -3.15 4.25
CA ILE A 20 -1.51 -4.07 3.40
C ILE A 20 -0.02 -3.92 3.71
N CYS A 21 0.47 -2.67 3.80
CA CYS A 21 1.86 -2.40 4.12
C CYS A 21 2.27 -2.85 5.53
N THR A 22 1.39 -2.67 6.52
CA THR A 22 1.62 -3.10 7.91
C THR A 22 1.67 -4.62 8.02
N ASP A 23 0.73 -5.33 7.38
CA ASP A 23 0.68 -6.79 7.43
C ASP A 23 1.89 -7.40 6.70
N CYS A 24 2.25 -6.80 5.55
CA CYS A 24 3.43 -7.17 4.77
C CYS A 24 4.76 -7.01 5.54
N GLN A 25 4.89 -5.96 6.37
CA GLN A 25 6.07 -5.77 7.21
C GLN A 25 6.33 -6.97 8.13
N ASN A 26 5.27 -7.61 8.64
CA ASN A 26 5.37 -8.81 9.48
C ASN A 26 5.82 -10.04 8.68
N ILE A 27 5.44 -10.15 7.42
CA ILE A 27 5.86 -11.24 6.52
C ILE A 27 7.35 -11.16 6.22
N PHE A 28 7.83 -9.98 5.78
CA PHE A 28 9.24 -9.79 5.45
C PHE A 28 10.15 -9.63 6.67
N ARG A 29 9.57 -9.39 7.86
CA ARG A 29 10.29 -9.12 9.12
C ARG A 29 11.30 -7.96 9.02
N ASP A 30 11.06 -7.01 8.12
CA ASP A 30 11.88 -5.81 7.91
C ASP A 30 11.06 -4.55 8.20
N LYS A 31 11.49 -3.77 9.19
CA LYS A 31 10.80 -2.54 9.61
C LYS A 31 10.75 -1.45 8.54
N ASN A 32 11.60 -1.53 7.51
CA ASN A 32 11.60 -0.57 6.41
C ASN A 32 10.53 -0.87 5.35
N VAL A 33 9.93 -2.07 5.36
CA VAL A 33 8.97 -2.49 4.33
C VAL A 33 7.72 -1.63 4.35
N GLU A 34 7.19 -1.31 5.54
CA GLU A 34 6.01 -0.45 5.68
C GLU A 34 6.23 0.92 5.03
N SER A 35 7.37 1.57 5.34
CA SER A 35 7.72 2.88 4.78
C SER A 35 7.97 2.83 3.27
N LYS A 36 8.60 1.76 2.77
CA LYS A 36 8.84 1.59 1.32
C LYS A 36 7.54 1.28 0.58
N CYS A 37 6.66 0.48 1.17
CA CYS A 37 5.36 0.13 0.62
C CYS A 37 4.47 1.37 0.43
N ARG A 38 4.44 2.26 1.43
CA ARG A 38 3.69 3.53 1.38
C ARG A 38 4.34 4.62 0.53
N SER A 39 5.55 4.41 0.02
CA SER A 39 6.25 5.41 -0.80
C SER A 39 5.52 5.69 -2.11
N GLU A 40 5.68 6.91 -2.64
CA GLU A 40 5.02 7.35 -3.87
C GLU A 40 3.50 7.10 -3.86
N CYS A 41 2.86 7.24 -2.69
CA CYS A 41 1.42 7.02 -2.54
C CYS A 41 0.98 5.62 -2.99
N PHE A 42 1.70 4.59 -2.51
CA PHE A 42 1.47 3.18 -2.84
C PHE A 42 1.76 2.82 -4.31
N ASN A 43 2.38 3.72 -5.09
CA ASN A 43 2.87 3.44 -6.44
C ASN A 43 4.30 2.88 -6.45
N SER A 44 4.62 2.01 -5.49
CA SER A 44 5.95 1.42 -5.32
C SER A 44 5.93 -0.07 -5.67
N ALA A 45 7.06 -0.60 -6.14
CA ALA A 45 7.21 -2.05 -6.34
C ALA A 45 7.05 -2.84 -5.01
N PHE A 46 7.29 -2.19 -3.86
CA PHE A 46 7.05 -2.79 -2.56
C PHE A 46 5.56 -3.02 -2.30
N PHE A 47 4.69 -2.11 -2.72
CA PHE A 47 3.25 -2.28 -2.59
C PHE A 47 2.75 -3.52 -3.36
N GLU A 48 3.20 -3.69 -4.60
CA GLU A 48 2.86 -4.87 -5.41
C GLU A 48 3.37 -6.17 -4.79
N ASN A 49 4.65 -6.18 -4.38
CA ASN A 49 5.24 -7.34 -3.71
C ASN A 49 4.51 -7.69 -2.41
N CYS A 50 4.03 -6.69 -1.67
CA CYS A 50 3.25 -6.88 -0.45
C CYS A 50 1.91 -7.56 -0.72
N ILE A 51 1.19 -7.13 -1.75
CA ILE A 51 -0.09 -7.73 -2.15
C ILE A 51 0.11 -9.19 -2.54
N VAL A 52 1.17 -9.50 -3.29
CA VAL A 52 1.50 -10.88 -3.69
C VAL A 52 1.93 -11.72 -2.47
N ALA A 53 2.75 -11.16 -1.58
CA ALA A 53 3.22 -11.84 -0.36
C ALA A 53 2.07 -12.17 0.61
N LEU A 54 1.00 -11.37 0.61
CA LEU A 54 -0.22 -11.58 1.37
C LEU A 54 -1.20 -12.56 0.69
N GLU A 55 -0.80 -13.22 -0.39
CA GLU A 55 -1.63 -14.14 -1.19
C GLU A 55 -2.87 -13.46 -1.81
N MET A 56 -2.81 -12.14 -2.05
CA MET A 56 -3.91 -11.33 -2.61
C MET A 56 -3.66 -10.92 -4.07
N ALA A 57 -2.86 -11.70 -4.82
CA ALA A 57 -2.45 -11.34 -6.18
C ALA A 57 -3.63 -11.11 -7.14
N GLU A 58 -4.75 -11.80 -6.93
CA GLU A 58 -6.01 -11.64 -7.67
C GLU A 58 -6.63 -10.23 -7.52
N LYS A 59 -6.36 -9.54 -6.41
CA LYS A 59 -6.86 -8.19 -6.10
C LYS A 59 -5.85 -7.09 -6.40
N LEU A 60 -4.69 -7.43 -6.97
CA LEU A 60 -3.62 -6.49 -7.25
C LEU A 60 -4.09 -5.30 -8.08
N THR A 61 -4.85 -5.56 -9.14
CA THR A 61 -5.38 -4.51 -10.02
C THR A 61 -6.34 -3.58 -9.27
N ASP A 62 -7.18 -4.12 -8.42
CA ASP A 62 -8.17 -3.35 -7.64
C ASP A 62 -7.47 -2.42 -6.65
N TYR A 63 -6.52 -2.96 -5.87
CA TYR A 63 -5.74 -2.17 -4.91
C TYR A 63 -4.88 -1.11 -5.60
N LYS A 64 -4.33 -1.40 -6.79
CA LYS A 64 -3.59 -0.39 -7.58
C LYS A 64 -4.52 0.71 -8.10
N MET A 65 -5.72 0.37 -8.55
CA MET A 65 -6.70 1.36 -8.99
C MET A 65 -7.16 2.24 -7.82
N GLN A 66 -7.41 1.63 -6.66
CA GLN A 66 -7.72 2.35 -5.43
C GLN A 66 -6.59 3.30 -5.02
N ALA A 67 -5.34 2.82 -5.00
CA ALA A 67 -4.17 3.65 -4.71
C ALA A 67 -3.97 4.81 -5.71
N SER A 68 -4.39 4.66 -6.97
CA SER A 68 -4.19 5.69 -8.01
C SER A 68 -4.97 6.99 -7.80
N ILE A 69 -5.97 6.99 -6.92
CA ILE A 69 -6.77 8.18 -6.58
C ILE A 69 -6.34 8.83 -5.25
N LEU A 70 -5.27 8.32 -4.63
CA LEU A 70 -4.71 8.82 -3.38
C LEU A 70 -3.72 9.95 -3.57
#